data_AF-A0A0N5BQH1-F1
#
_entry.id   AF-A0A0N5BQH1-F1
#
_cell.length_a   1.000
_cell.length_b   1.000
_cell.length_c   1.000
_cell.angle_alpha   90.00
_cell.angle_beta   90.00
_cell.angle_gamma   90.00
#
_symmetry.space_group_name_H-M   'P 1'
#
loop_
_entity.id
_entity.type
_entity.pdbx_description
1 polymer ?
#
loop_
_entity_poly.entity_id
_entity_poly.type
_entity_poly.pdbx_seq_one_letter_code
_entity_poly.pdbx_strand_id
1 'polypeptide(L)'
;MAYDLAITYTVLLIRNREFFQYRGNLYSTKNDMTEDIILDHSDIKTDKLLLLNIGKFTKNTEAVDPYQYIYEDPFPIFAKKKISAVIVHEHYRDGIITYTCLNKAFASFKKAHSYASRMTVKFFFHPNKKYKIKLPDYMNLPKMVKRFSVSGRTWHSVWDNCYYYKCFAANDFMQLKSRFLNEINKYRYFHGVPNVTISKYSTTLAEKYLRIILNTEPRFIDRKLLHNFVSTPFYLAPLIMKRWYDENKKYNYETKATITGTEHFTSMIWRNVKKVGFAVEERDDIVHFVCVFYPLPNIHLLFKTNVLKRQIVHIAYDLAITYTVLLMGHREFYSYRGSFYTTKNAMMKDIILDHSDIKTDKLLLLNVGKYNRNNEPLDPSQYIYENPFPVFAKKKISAVIVHEYYRNGVITYVCLNKEFGNFKNAKSYALRMTVKFFFHPNKKHKINLPDYMNLPKMVKRFGFSNRIWHDIWDKCYYYKCFSVNDFMQLKLRFLDEINKYRYFHGVPRVTICKYSTILAEKYLRIILNTEPKFLDRSLLRYYVGLPFYLAPLAMKRWYDENKKYNYETRSAITGTEHFTSMIWKTVKKVGFAVEERDEILHLVTVFYPQPNIPLLFKTNVLKRQIAYIG
;
A
#
# COMPACT_ATOMS: atom_id res chain seq x y z
N MET A 1 22.69 18.23 0.62
CA MET A 1 22.07 19.22 1.55
C MET A 1 22.15 20.59 0.89
N ALA A 2 21.21 21.48 1.17
CA ALA A 2 20.44 22.19 0.13
C ALA A 2 20.72 23.70 -0.08
N TYR A 3 21.55 24.35 0.71
CA TYR A 3 21.79 25.79 0.60
C TYR A 3 23.14 26.18 1.18
N ASP A 4 23.61 27.36 0.79
CA ASP A 4 24.70 28.08 1.44
C ASP A 4 24.16 29.43 1.94
N LEU A 5 24.72 29.95 3.04
CA LEU A 5 24.47 31.29 3.54
C LEU A 5 25.60 32.20 3.08
N ALA A 6 25.27 33.16 2.22
CA ALA A 6 26.17 34.19 1.76
C ALA A 6 26.06 35.42 2.67
N ILE A 7 27.14 35.71 3.39
CA ILE A 7 27.28 36.89 4.22
C ILE A 7 27.82 38.03 3.36
N THR A 8 27.08 39.14 3.31
CA THR A 8 27.51 40.30 2.53
C THR A 8 28.54 41.14 3.28
N TYR A 9 29.55 41.60 2.56
CA TYR A 9 30.53 42.56 3.05
C TYR A 9 30.91 43.54 1.95
N THR A 10 31.40 44.71 2.34
CA THR A 10 31.91 45.75 1.41
C THR A 10 33.40 46.00 1.64
N VAL A 11 34.07 46.47 0.60
CA VAL A 11 35.45 46.95 0.70
C VAL A 11 35.44 48.47 0.63
N LEU A 12 36.02 49.15 1.63
CA LEU A 12 36.16 50.60 1.67
C LEU A 12 37.60 51.00 1.36
N LEU A 13 37.79 51.90 0.41
CA LEU A 13 39.09 52.49 0.09
C LEU A 13 39.25 53.83 0.82
N ILE A 14 40.15 53.87 1.80
CA ILE A 14 40.45 55.05 2.61
C ILE A 14 41.94 55.36 2.48
N ARG A 15 42.30 56.51 1.90
CA ARG A 15 43.70 56.94 1.69
C ARG A 15 44.56 55.86 1.02
N ASN A 16 44.06 55.25 -0.05
CA ASN A 16 44.68 54.14 -0.80
C ASN A 16 44.89 52.83 -0.02
N ARG A 17 44.29 52.66 1.16
CA ARG A 17 44.24 51.40 1.90
C ARG A 17 42.84 50.81 1.89
N GLU A 18 42.77 49.50 1.69
CA GLU A 18 41.51 48.74 1.75
C GLU A 18 41.16 48.39 3.19
N PHE A 19 39.88 48.56 3.52
CA PHE A 19 39.26 48.13 4.76
C PHE A 19 38.03 47.29 4.43
N PHE A 20 37.68 46.34 5.28
CA PHE A 20 36.56 45.43 5.06
C PHE A 20 35.45 45.80 6.03
N GLN A 21 34.21 45.91 5.55
CA GLN A 21 33.07 46.29 6.38
C GLN A 21 32.03 45.17 6.42
N TYR A 22 31.66 44.76 7.65
CA TYR A 22 30.66 43.74 7.95
C TYR A 22 29.81 44.20 9.13
N ARG A 23 28.47 44.11 9.00
CA ARG A 23 27.49 44.58 10.01
C ARG A 23 27.77 45.98 10.60
N GLY A 24 28.33 46.88 9.78
CA GLY A 24 28.68 48.24 10.19
C GLY A 24 30.07 48.39 10.84
N ASN A 25 30.70 47.29 11.25
CA ASN A 25 32.06 47.28 11.80
C ASN A 25 33.11 47.35 10.68
N LEU A 26 34.22 48.05 10.94
CA LEU A 26 35.32 48.23 9.99
C LEU A 26 36.55 47.43 10.44
N TYR A 27 37.09 46.61 9.54
CA TYR A 27 38.20 45.70 9.78
C TYR A 27 39.40 46.08 8.94
N SER A 28 40.60 45.95 9.54
CA SER A 28 41.86 46.28 8.89
C SER A 28 42.36 45.16 7.97
N THR A 29 41.94 43.92 8.22
CA THR A 29 42.21 42.76 7.37
C THR A 29 40.93 41.93 7.15
N LYS A 30 40.92 41.16 6.07
CA LYS A 30 39.80 40.25 5.76
C LYS A 30 39.71 39.07 6.73
N ASN A 31 40.84 38.65 7.29
CA ASN A 31 40.88 37.54 8.24
C ASN A 31 40.16 37.91 9.54
N ASP A 32 40.43 39.08 10.11
CA ASP A 32 39.76 39.58 11.32
C ASP A 32 38.24 39.64 11.13
N MET A 33 37.79 40.16 9.98
CA MET A 33 36.36 40.17 9.63
C MET A 33 35.77 38.77 9.56
N THR A 34 36.52 37.82 8.97
CA THR A 34 36.06 36.44 8.79
C THR A 34 35.93 35.71 10.12
N GLU A 35 36.83 35.96 11.07
CA GLU A 35 36.76 35.42 12.44
C GLU A 35 35.48 35.88 13.15
N ASP A 36 35.16 37.19 13.10
CA ASP A 36 33.92 37.73 13.66
C ASP A 36 32.67 37.16 12.98
N ILE A 37 32.68 36.98 11.66
CA ILE A 37 31.57 36.35 10.92
C ILE A 37 31.33 34.91 11.40
N ILE A 38 32.40 34.15 11.67
CA ILE A 38 32.30 32.77 12.17
C ILE A 38 31.70 32.75 13.58
N LEU A 39 32.11 33.67 14.45
CA LEU A 39 31.58 33.79 15.81
C LEU A 39 30.08 34.13 15.79
N ASP A 40 29.69 35.11 14.97
CA ASP A 40 28.31 35.54 14.76
C ASP A 40 27.40 34.43 14.19
N HIS A 41 27.99 33.44 13.52
CA HIS A 41 27.30 32.33 12.85
C HIS A 41 27.75 30.97 13.36
N SER A 42 28.11 30.87 14.65
CA SER A 42 28.61 29.64 15.27
C SER A 42 27.68 28.42 15.14
N ASP A 43 26.36 28.65 15.01
CA ASP A 43 25.35 27.61 14.76
C ASP A 43 25.36 27.04 13.32
N ILE A 44 26.11 27.66 12.41
CA ILE A 44 26.19 27.31 10.99
C ILE A 44 27.52 26.63 10.73
N LYS A 45 27.47 25.46 10.08
CA LYS A 45 28.70 24.78 9.68
C LYS A 45 29.51 25.66 8.74
N THR A 46 30.81 25.76 8.99
CA THR A 46 31.75 26.55 8.19
C THR A 46 31.70 26.20 6.70
N ASP A 47 31.49 24.93 6.35
CA ASP A 47 31.29 24.46 4.97
C ASP A 47 29.98 24.94 4.31
N LYS A 48 29.18 25.79 4.98
CA LYS A 48 27.93 26.38 4.48
C LYS A 48 27.96 27.90 4.45
N LEU A 49 29.02 28.53 4.96
CA LEU A 49 29.21 29.97 4.90
C LEU A 49 29.93 30.32 3.60
N LEU A 50 29.45 31.37 2.95
CA LEU A 50 30.09 32.00 1.81
C LEU A 50 30.21 33.48 2.13
N LEU A 51 31.29 34.11 1.67
CA LEU A 51 31.40 35.55 1.68
C LEU A 51 30.94 36.08 0.31
N LEU A 52 30.17 37.16 0.34
CA LEU A 52 29.74 37.85 -0.86
C LEU A 52 30.17 39.31 -0.79
N ASN A 53 31.15 39.66 -1.59
CA ASN A 53 31.51 41.06 -1.77
C ASN A 53 30.42 41.77 -2.56
N ILE A 54 29.79 42.80 -1.98
CA ILE A 54 28.74 43.57 -2.63
C ILE A 54 29.25 44.86 -3.29
N GLY A 55 30.55 45.16 -3.18
CA GLY A 55 31.19 46.24 -3.91
C GLY A 55 32.37 46.89 -3.16
N LYS A 56 33.14 47.67 -3.92
CA LYS A 56 34.23 48.52 -3.43
C LYS A 56 33.82 49.99 -3.50
N PHE A 57 33.89 50.70 -2.37
CA PHE A 57 33.43 52.08 -2.22
C PHE A 57 34.54 53.00 -1.71
N THR A 58 34.55 54.26 -2.12
CA THR A 58 35.38 55.31 -1.51
C THR A 58 34.61 56.03 -0.40
N LYS A 59 35.30 56.82 0.42
CA LYS A 59 34.70 57.62 1.51
C LYS A 59 33.55 58.53 1.04
N ASN A 60 33.45 58.85 -0.25
CA ASN A 60 32.39 59.68 -0.84
C ASN A 60 31.21 58.87 -1.42
N THR A 61 31.02 57.61 -1.03
CA THR A 61 29.88 56.72 -1.41
C THR A 61 29.76 56.33 -2.89
N GLU A 62 30.58 56.88 -3.78
CA GLU A 62 30.64 56.44 -5.17
C GLU A 62 31.21 55.02 -5.27
N ALA A 63 30.44 54.10 -5.86
CA ALA A 63 30.87 52.74 -6.13
C ALA A 63 31.97 52.77 -7.19
N VAL A 64 33.16 52.27 -6.84
CA VAL A 64 34.34 52.26 -7.72
C VAL A 64 34.28 51.13 -8.74
N ASP A 65 33.59 50.03 -8.40
CA ASP A 65 33.45 48.85 -9.26
C ASP A 65 32.10 48.16 -9.01
N PRO A 66 31.08 48.42 -9.85
CA PRO A 66 29.78 47.75 -9.76
C PRO A 66 29.79 46.40 -10.51
N TYR A 67 29.89 45.32 -9.71
CA TYR A 67 29.51 43.92 -9.96
C TYR A 67 30.45 42.98 -10.74
N GLN A 68 31.07 42.08 -9.98
CA GLN A 68 30.73 40.66 -10.08
C GLN A 68 30.39 40.16 -8.66
N TYR A 69 29.22 39.54 -8.47
CA TYR A 69 28.88 38.82 -7.24
C TYR A 69 29.80 37.58 -7.11
N ILE A 70 31.05 37.80 -6.71
CA ILE A 70 32.03 36.74 -6.54
C ILE A 70 31.79 36.15 -5.16
N TYR A 71 31.30 34.91 -5.15
CA TYR A 71 31.25 34.12 -3.94
C TYR A 71 32.65 33.64 -3.60
N GLU A 72 33.08 33.93 -2.39
CA GLU A 72 34.37 33.51 -1.86
C GLU A 72 34.13 32.51 -0.74
N ASP A 73 34.96 31.46 -0.71
CA ASP A 73 34.95 30.55 0.44
C ASP A 73 35.86 31.12 1.52
N PRO A 74 35.37 31.34 2.75
CA PRO A 74 36.19 31.84 3.86
C PRO A 74 37.32 30.87 4.24
N PHE A 75 37.27 29.61 3.76
CA PHE A 75 38.29 28.60 4.05
C PHE A 75 38.90 28.01 2.77
N PRO A 76 40.23 28.11 2.58
CA PRO A 76 40.92 27.57 1.41
C PRO A 76 40.68 26.06 1.16
N ILE A 77 40.44 25.29 2.23
CA ILE A 77 40.18 23.84 2.14
C ILE A 77 38.85 23.52 1.42
N PHE A 78 37.93 24.48 1.35
CA PHE A 78 36.62 24.33 0.70
C PHE A 78 36.52 25.08 -0.63
N ALA A 79 37.57 25.75 -1.09
CA ALA A 79 37.58 26.56 -2.33
C ALA A 79 37.15 25.80 -3.61
N LYS A 80 37.23 24.46 -3.63
CA LYS A 80 36.76 23.61 -4.76
C LYS A 80 35.33 23.06 -4.58
N LYS A 81 34.62 23.45 -3.52
CA LYS A 81 33.28 22.98 -3.21
C LYS A 81 32.28 23.54 -4.23
N LYS A 82 31.34 22.69 -4.64
CA LYS A 82 30.21 23.14 -5.45
C LYS A 82 29.23 23.95 -4.62
N ILE A 83 29.05 25.22 -4.99
CA ILE A 83 28.05 26.13 -4.41
C ILE A 83 26.64 25.57 -4.66
N SER A 84 25.78 25.74 -3.66
CA SER A 84 24.38 25.34 -3.69
C SER A 84 23.58 26.15 -4.70
N ALA A 85 22.65 25.49 -5.39
CA ALA A 85 21.85 26.15 -6.43
C ALA A 85 20.78 27.11 -5.86
N VAL A 86 20.55 27.09 -4.54
CA VAL A 86 19.72 28.06 -3.81
C VAL A 86 20.57 28.61 -2.69
N ILE A 87 20.69 29.93 -2.62
CA ILE A 87 21.56 30.65 -1.67
C ILE A 87 20.68 31.62 -0.87
N VAL A 88 20.94 31.69 0.43
CA VAL A 88 20.37 32.72 1.30
C VAL A 88 21.42 33.82 1.42
N HIS A 89 21.04 35.06 1.17
CA HIS A 89 21.90 36.22 1.34
C HIS A 89 21.53 36.96 2.62
N GLU A 90 22.48 37.16 3.52
CA GLU A 90 22.34 38.08 4.64
C GLU A 90 22.74 39.48 4.22
N HIS A 91 21.89 40.46 4.52
CA HIS A 91 22.11 41.87 4.27
C HIS A 91 22.01 42.65 5.57
N TYR A 92 22.91 43.61 5.77
CA TYR A 92 22.87 44.55 6.87
C TYR A 92 22.66 45.97 6.35
N ARG A 93 21.63 46.66 6.84
CA ARG A 93 21.40 48.10 6.56
C ARG A 93 20.88 48.77 7.82
N ASP A 94 21.53 49.85 8.22
CA ASP A 94 21.09 50.75 9.31
C ASP A 94 20.73 50.01 10.62
N GLY A 95 21.58 49.07 11.06
CA GLY A 95 21.35 48.28 12.27
C GLY A 95 20.42 47.08 12.11
N ILE A 96 19.81 46.88 10.94
CA ILE A 96 18.85 45.80 10.69
C ILE A 96 19.46 44.73 9.79
N ILE A 97 19.41 43.49 10.25
CA ILE A 97 19.78 42.31 9.46
C ILE A 97 18.53 41.76 8.77
N THR A 98 18.61 41.58 7.46
CA THR A 98 17.57 40.95 6.65
C THR A 98 18.15 39.83 5.79
N TYR A 99 17.32 38.88 5.41
CA TYR A 99 17.73 37.74 4.60
C TYR A 99 16.96 37.73 3.31
N THR A 100 17.61 37.45 2.19
CA THR A 100 16.93 37.28 0.90
C THR A 100 17.27 35.92 0.30
N CYS A 101 16.30 35.32 -0.39
CA CYS A 101 16.47 34.06 -1.11
C CYS A 101 15.53 34.05 -2.31
N LEU A 102 16.03 33.86 -3.52
CA LEU A 102 15.25 33.89 -4.77
C LEU A 102 14.30 35.11 -4.83
N ASN A 103 14.82 36.30 -4.54
CA ASN A 103 14.11 37.59 -4.49
C ASN A 103 13.04 37.75 -3.40
N LYS A 104 12.90 36.79 -2.49
CA LYS A 104 12.01 36.92 -1.32
C LYS A 104 12.79 37.36 -0.08
N ALA A 105 12.32 38.40 0.60
CA ALA A 105 12.94 38.91 1.82
C ALA A 105 12.34 38.29 3.09
N PHE A 106 13.16 38.15 4.13
CA PHE A 106 12.82 37.56 5.41
C PHE A 106 13.47 38.33 6.55
N ALA A 107 12.74 38.54 7.64
CA ALA A 107 13.26 39.16 8.85
C ALA A 107 14.13 38.23 9.73
N SER A 108 14.26 36.94 9.38
CA SER A 108 15.10 36.01 10.14
C SER A 108 15.68 34.89 9.30
N PHE A 109 16.90 34.47 9.65
CA PHE A 109 17.61 33.39 8.99
C PHE A 109 16.80 32.10 8.97
N LYS A 110 16.16 31.74 10.10
CA LYS A 110 15.33 30.52 10.21
C LYS A 110 14.21 30.46 9.18
N LYS A 111 13.54 31.59 8.88
CA LYS A 111 12.49 31.67 7.86
C LYS A 111 13.07 31.54 6.46
N ALA A 112 14.16 32.26 6.16
CA ALA A 112 14.86 32.18 4.88
C ALA A 112 15.40 30.77 4.61
N HIS A 113 16.01 30.14 5.61
CA HIS A 113 16.49 28.77 5.59
C HIS A 113 15.40 27.75 5.26
N SER A 114 14.26 27.85 5.93
CA SER A 114 13.11 26.98 5.67
C SER A 114 12.64 27.14 4.21
N TYR A 115 12.50 28.37 3.73
CA TYR A 115 12.14 28.65 2.34
C TYR A 115 13.15 28.10 1.34
N ALA A 116 14.45 28.37 1.51
CA ALA A 116 15.53 27.88 0.66
C ALA A 116 15.55 26.34 0.56
N SER A 117 15.32 25.67 1.70
CA SER A 117 15.21 24.21 1.76
C SER A 117 14.03 23.69 0.91
N ARG A 118 12.87 24.36 0.96
CA ARG A 118 11.71 23.98 0.13
C ARG A 118 11.97 24.23 -1.36
N MET A 119 12.56 25.38 -1.71
CA MET A 119 12.86 25.73 -3.10
C MET A 119 13.89 24.79 -3.72
N THR A 120 14.84 24.31 -2.91
CA THR A 120 15.80 23.30 -3.36
C THR A 120 15.11 22.00 -3.75
N VAL A 121 14.13 21.56 -2.95
CA VAL A 121 13.31 20.39 -3.31
C VAL A 121 12.48 20.68 -4.56
N LYS A 122 11.83 21.85 -4.62
CA LYS A 122 10.96 22.26 -5.73
C LYS A 122 11.67 22.18 -7.09
N PHE A 123 12.86 22.78 -7.20
CA PHE A 123 13.54 22.92 -8.48
C PHE A 123 14.51 21.78 -8.82
N PHE A 124 15.08 21.10 -7.80
CA PHE A 124 16.20 20.17 -8.03
C PHE A 124 15.93 18.72 -7.63
N PHE A 125 14.84 18.42 -6.92
CA PHE A 125 14.53 17.03 -6.56
C PHE A 125 14.07 16.21 -7.78
N HIS A 126 14.64 15.00 -7.92
CA HIS A 126 14.21 13.99 -8.88
C HIS A 126 14.35 12.58 -8.27
N PRO A 127 13.31 11.71 -8.34
CA PRO A 127 13.29 10.42 -7.66
C PRO A 127 14.38 9.44 -8.14
N ASN A 128 14.71 9.44 -9.43
CA ASN A 128 15.70 8.51 -10.00
C ASN A 128 17.16 8.99 -9.88
N LYS A 129 17.41 10.22 -9.39
CA LYS A 129 18.77 10.71 -9.15
C LYS A 129 19.22 10.27 -7.75
N LYS A 130 19.80 9.07 -7.68
CA LYS A 130 19.94 8.24 -6.48
C LYS A 130 20.59 8.93 -5.26
N TYR A 131 21.43 9.97 -5.39
CA TYR A 131 22.08 10.62 -4.23
C TYR A 131 22.47 12.11 -4.40
N LYS A 132 21.58 13.08 -4.13
CA LYS A 132 21.97 14.47 -3.76
C LYS A 132 21.03 15.20 -2.78
N ILE A 133 19.71 14.93 -2.82
CA ILE A 133 18.71 15.62 -1.98
C ILE A 133 17.91 14.60 -1.16
N LYS A 134 18.15 14.57 0.16
CA LYS A 134 17.35 13.78 1.11
C LYS A 134 16.08 14.56 1.43
N LEU A 135 14.91 14.00 1.08
CA LEU A 135 13.62 14.63 1.37
C LEU A 135 13.30 14.55 2.87
N PRO A 136 12.81 15.63 3.49
CA PRO A 136 12.15 15.57 4.78
C PRO A 136 10.92 14.65 4.75
N ASP A 137 10.59 14.03 5.89
CA ASP A 137 9.48 13.07 5.97
C ASP A 137 8.14 13.67 5.56
N TYR A 138 7.89 14.95 5.89
CA TYR A 138 6.67 15.67 5.53
C TYR A 138 6.56 16.02 4.04
N MET A 139 7.65 15.88 3.26
CA MET A 139 7.67 16.03 1.79
C MET A 139 7.81 14.68 1.07
N ASN A 140 7.97 13.58 1.79
CA ASN A 140 8.19 12.26 1.22
C ASN A 140 6.86 11.56 0.92
N LEU A 141 6.20 11.99 -0.16
CA LEU A 141 4.89 11.47 -0.57
C LEU A 141 4.82 9.93 -0.63
N PRO A 142 5.79 9.21 -1.25
CA PRO A 142 5.74 7.74 -1.27
C PRO A 142 5.77 7.09 0.13
N LYS A 143 6.37 7.74 1.13
CA LYS A 143 6.37 7.29 2.54
C LYS A 143 5.03 7.60 3.23
N MET A 144 4.40 8.72 2.88
CA MET A 144 3.09 9.14 3.44
C MET A 144 1.92 8.30 2.93
N VAL A 145 2.01 7.74 1.72
CA VAL A 145 0.93 6.99 1.09
C VAL A 145 0.99 5.50 1.43
N LYS A 146 -0.04 5.00 2.11
CA LYS A 146 -0.17 3.57 2.45
C LYS A 146 -0.40 2.73 1.18
N ARG A 147 0.63 2.04 0.70
CA ARG A 147 0.60 1.20 -0.53
C ARG A 147 -0.54 0.20 -0.65
N PHE A 148 -1.16 -0.22 0.46
CA PHE A 148 -2.14 -1.31 0.46
C PHE A 148 -3.60 -0.84 0.53
N SER A 149 -3.88 0.43 0.81
CA SER A 149 -5.25 0.95 0.70
C SER A 149 -5.66 1.09 -0.77
N VAL A 150 -6.96 1.11 -1.07
CA VAL A 150 -7.43 1.37 -2.44
C VAL A 150 -6.98 2.74 -2.91
N SER A 151 -7.10 3.76 -2.06
CA SER A 151 -6.60 5.11 -2.33
C SER A 151 -5.08 5.14 -2.54
N GLY A 152 -4.31 4.38 -1.77
CA GLY A 152 -2.85 4.34 -1.91
C GLY A 152 -2.38 3.59 -3.16
N ARG A 153 -2.96 2.43 -3.49
CA ARG A 153 -2.64 1.72 -4.74
C ARG A 153 -2.95 2.57 -5.97
N THR A 154 -4.10 3.24 -5.94
CA THR A 154 -4.52 4.14 -7.01
C THR A 154 -3.50 5.27 -7.17
N TRP A 155 -3.17 5.93 -6.06
CA TRP A 155 -2.18 6.99 -6.03
C TRP A 155 -0.82 6.52 -6.60
N HIS A 156 -0.25 5.42 -6.11
CA HIS A 156 1.03 4.90 -6.62
C HIS A 156 0.98 4.61 -8.13
N SER A 157 -0.11 4.00 -8.60
CA SER A 157 -0.29 3.71 -10.03
C SER A 157 -0.47 4.96 -10.91
N VAL A 158 -0.75 6.12 -10.31
CA VAL A 158 -0.93 7.40 -11.02
C VAL A 158 0.26 8.33 -10.81
N TRP A 159 1.02 8.23 -9.72
CA TRP A 159 1.99 9.25 -9.33
C TRP A 159 3.44 8.77 -9.16
N ASP A 160 3.71 7.46 -9.11
CA ASP A 160 5.07 6.94 -8.80
C ASP A 160 6.18 7.52 -9.70
N ASN A 161 5.87 7.86 -10.95
CA ASN A 161 6.83 8.45 -11.89
C ASN A 161 6.78 9.98 -12.03
N CYS A 162 5.89 10.68 -11.30
CA CYS A 162 5.64 12.12 -11.51
C CYS A 162 5.13 12.87 -10.26
N TYR A 163 5.38 12.36 -9.06
CA TYR A 163 4.93 13.00 -7.83
C TYR A 163 5.74 14.26 -7.43
N TYR A 164 6.83 14.56 -8.14
CA TYR A 164 7.73 15.67 -7.84
C TYR A 164 7.40 16.90 -8.69
N TYR A 165 7.69 18.09 -8.15
CA TYR A 165 7.22 19.37 -8.69
C TYR A 165 7.53 19.57 -10.17
N LYS A 166 8.80 19.41 -10.57
CA LYS A 166 9.22 19.56 -11.98
C LYS A 166 8.39 18.72 -12.96
N CYS A 167 7.89 17.54 -12.54
CA CYS A 167 7.05 16.72 -13.40
C CYS A 167 5.59 17.15 -13.36
N PHE A 168 4.95 17.26 -12.20
CA PHE A 168 3.51 17.56 -12.16
C PHE A 168 3.19 19.00 -12.58
N ALA A 169 4.10 19.94 -12.39
CA ALA A 169 3.95 21.34 -12.80
C ALA A 169 4.28 21.58 -14.28
N ALA A 170 4.80 20.57 -14.99
CA ALA A 170 5.16 20.70 -16.40
C ALA A 170 3.96 21.12 -17.27
N ASN A 171 4.25 21.98 -18.26
CA ASN A 171 3.27 22.54 -19.21
C ASN A 171 2.07 23.18 -18.50
N ASP A 172 2.33 24.16 -17.63
CA ASP A 172 1.30 24.85 -16.84
C ASP A 172 0.36 23.87 -16.09
N PHE A 173 0.98 22.99 -15.30
CA PHE A 173 0.29 21.97 -14.51
C PHE A 173 -0.56 20.99 -15.34
N MET A 174 -0.35 20.86 -16.65
CA MET A 174 -1.07 19.88 -17.49
C MET A 174 -0.88 18.44 -16.98
N GLN A 175 0.33 18.09 -16.52
CA GLN A 175 0.60 16.78 -15.93
C GLN A 175 -0.21 16.54 -14.65
N LEU A 176 -0.31 17.55 -13.78
CA LEU A 176 -1.15 17.50 -12.58
C LEU A 176 -2.62 17.30 -12.95
N LYS A 177 -3.16 18.14 -13.85
CA LYS A 177 -4.56 18.10 -14.34
C LYS A 177 -4.91 16.73 -14.95
N SER A 178 -4.04 16.18 -15.82
CA SER A 178 -4.21 14.87 -16.45
C SER A 178 -4.23 13.72 -15.42
N ARG A 179 -3.33 13.77 -14.43
CA ARG A 179 -3.25 12.74 -13.39
C ARG A 179 -4.42 12.80 -12.42
N PHE A 180 -4.93 13.99 -12.09
CA PHE A 180 -6.19 14.12 -11.35
C PHE A 180 -7.35 13.47 -12.08
N LEU A 181 -7.50 13.70 -13.39
CA LEU A 181 -8.53 13.02 -14.20
C LEU A 181 -8.39 11.49 -14.12
N ASN A 182 -7.16 10.97 -14.29
CA ASN A 182 -6.88 9.54 -14.24
C ASN A 182 -7.19 8.93 -12.86
N GLU A 183 -6.85 9.62 -11.78
CA GLU A 183 -7.12 9.17 -10.42
C GLU A 183 -8.63 9.19 -10.11
N ILE A 184 -9.35 10.25 -10.48
CA ILE A 184 -10.82 10.33 -10.37
C ILE A 184 -11.47 9.15 -11.10
N ASN A 185 -11.09 8.91 -12.36
CA ASN A 185 -11.68 7.85 -13.17
C ASN A 185 -11.38 6.43 -12.63
N LYS A 186 -10.19 6.21 -12.04
CA LYS A 186 -9.90 4.95 -11.33
C LYS A 186 -10.82 4.76 -10.11
N TYR A 187 -11.08 5.82 -9.34
CA TYR A 187 -12.04 5.74 -8.24
C TYR A 187 -13.46 5.49 -8.73
N ARG A 188 -13.92 6.22 -9.75
CA ARG A 188 -15.23 6.03 -10.38
C ARG A 188 -15.43 4.59 -10.88
N TYR A 189 -14.42 4.01 -11.51
CA TYR A 189 -14.42 2.61 -11.91
C TYR A 189 -14.67 1.66 -10.72
N PHE A 190 -14.01 1.85 -9.57
CA PHE A 190 -14.25 0.99 -8.40
C PHE A 190 -15.69 1.08 -7.86
N HIS A 191 -16.38 2.18 -8.11
CA HIS A 191 -17.77 2.39 -7.70
C HIS A 191 -18.78 2.02 -8.78
N GLY A 192 -18.31 1.50 -9.94
CA GLY A 192 -19.18 1.10 -11.03
C GLY A 192 -19.89 2.27 -11.72
N VAL A 193 -19.35 3.48 -11.63
CA VAL A 193 -19.91 4.67 -12.26
C VAL A 193 -19.09 5.08 -13.50
N PRO A 194 -19.71 5.68 -14.54
CA PRO A 194 -19.03 5.99 -15.81
C PRO A 194 -17.86 6.97 -15.64
N ASN A 195 -16.84 6.90 -16.49
CA ASN A 195 -15.73 7.86 -16.48
C ASN A 195 -16.19 9.29 -16.84
N VAL A 196 -15.47 10.28 -16.33
CA VAL A 196 -15.60 11.70 -16.70
C VAL A 196 -14.51 12.11 -17.68
N THR A 197 -14.78 13.18 -18.42
CA THR A 197 -13.84 13.80 -19.38
C THR A 197 -13.67 15.30 -19.09
N ILE A 198 -12.52 15.86 -19.42
CA ILE A 198 -12.31 17.32 -19.29
C ILE A 198 -13.20 18.04 -20.31
N SER A 199 -13.81 19.17 -19.92
CA SER A 199 -14.54 20.04 -20.85
C SER A 199 -14.05 21.49 -20.77
N LYS A 200 -14.00 22.17 -21.92
CA LYS A 200 -13.62 23.58 -22.02
C LYS A 200 -14.49 24.46 -21.12
N TYR A 201 -15.81 24.26 -21.17
CA TYR A 201 -16.78 24.99 -20.35
C TYR A 201 -16.47 24.88 -18.84
N SER A 202 -16.34 23.66 -18.31
CA SER A 202 -16.05 23.46 -16.88
C SER A 202 -14.68 24.03 -16.50
N THR A 203 -13.69 23.96 -17.40
CA THR A 203 -12.35 24.52 -17.15
C THR A 203 -12.40 26.04 -17.06
N THR A 204 -13.04 26.73 -18.00
CA THR A 204 -13.22 28.19 -17.96
C THR A 204 -13.95 28.63 -16.69
N LEU A 205 -14.94 27.85 -16.25
CA LEU A 205 -15.65 28.14 -15.00
C LEU A 205 -14.74 27.94 -13.78
N ALA A 206 -13.94 26.88 -13.75
CA ALA A 206 -12.97 26.64 -12.68
C ALA A 206 -11.94 27.77 -12.58
N GLU A 207 -11.44 28.27 -13.72
CA GLU A 207 -10.49 29.39 -13.78
C GLU A 207 -11.12 30.68 -13.27
N LYS A 208 -12.37 30.97 -13.69
CA LYS A 208 -13.13 32.11 -13.17
C LYS A 208 -13.31 32.03 -11.66
N TYR A 209 -13.67 30.87 -11.13
CA TYR A 209 -13.84 30.65 -9.69
C TYR A 209 -12.55 30.85 -8.93
N LEU A 210 -11.46 30.24 -9.41
CA LEU A 210 -10.14 30.37 -8.79
C LEU A 210 -9.69 31.84 -8.74
N ARG A 211 -9.86 32.58 -9.85
CA ARG A 211 -9.52 34.01 -9.90
C ARG A 211 -10.31 34.85 -8.90
N ILE A 212 -11.60 34.59 -8.73
CA ILE A 212 -12.43 35.29 -7.74
C ILE A 212 -11.94 34.97 -6.33
N ILE A 213 -11.74 33.69 -6.01
CA ILE A 213 -11.31 33.23 -4.68
C ILE A 213 -9.97 33.86 -4.29
N LEU A 214 -9.02 33.96 -5.21
CA LEU A 214 -7.68 34.47 -4.90
C LEU A 214 -7.56 36.00 -4.87
N ASN A 215 -8.54 36.72 -5.42
CA ASN A 215 -8.49 38.19 -5.53
C ASN A 215 -9.57 38.89 -4.68
N THR A 216 -10.31 38.14 -3.87
CA THR A 216 -11.37 38.67 -2.99
C THR A 216 -11.04 38.34 -1.55
N GLU A 217 -11.26 39.29 -0.62
CA GLU A 217 -11.06 39.02 0.80
C GLU A 217 -11.95 37.86 1.27
N PRO A 218 -11.46 36.94 2.14
CA PRO A 218 -12.19 35.75 2.55
C PRO A 218 -13.62 35.98 3.05
N ARG A 219 -13.89 37.14 3.67
CA ARG A 219 -15.23 37.52 4.18
C ARG A 219 -16.27 37.80 3.10
N PHE A 220 -15.84 38.13 1.87
CA PHE A 220 -16.73 38.48 0.75
C PHE A 220 -16.87 37.37 -0.28
N ILE A 221 -16.23 36.21 -0.08
CA ILE A 221 -16.29 35.09 -1.02
C ILE A 221 -17.62 34.33 -0.85
N ASP A 222 -18.35 34.13 -1.95
CA ASP A 222 -19.49 33.21 -1.97
C ASP A 222 -19.01 31.79 -1.63
N ARG A 223 -19.53 31.24 -0.54
CA ARG A 223 -19.19 29.89 -0.04
C ARG A 223 -19.40 28.81 -1.10
N LYS A 224 -20.30 29.01 -2.07
CA LYS A 224 -20.52 28.05 -3.16
C LYS A 224 -19.28 27.84 -4.02
N LEU A 225 -18.44 28.87 -4.16
CA LEU A 225 -17.19 28.78 -4.93
C LEU A 225 -16.15 27.89 -4.23
N LEU A 226 -16.27 27.71 -2.91
CA LEU A 226 -15.30 26.97 -2.10
C LEU A 226 -15.56 25.46 -2.01
N HIS A 227 -16.70 24.95 -2.51
CA HIS A 227 -17.11 23.54 -2.33
C HIS A 227 -16.11 22.50 -2.84
N ASN A 228 -15.35 22.82 -3.88
CA ASN A 228 -14.31 21.95 -4.46
C ASN A 228 -13.00 22.72 -4.65
N PHE A 229 -12.72 23.64 -3.71
CA PHE A 229 -11.49 24.42 -3.64
C PHE A 229 -10.54 23.83 -2.60
N VAL A 230 -9.25 23.84 -2.88
CA VAL A 230 -8.22 23.49 -1.90
C VAL A 230 -6.97 24.35 -2.09
N SER A 231 -6.39 24.76 -0.97
CA SER A 231 -5.07 25.38 -0.88
C SER A 231 -4.12 24.43 -0.17
N THR A 232 -3.00 24.08 -0.78
CA THR A 232 -2.03 23.17 -0.15
C THR A 232 -0.60 23.48 -0.57
N PRO A 233 0.41 23.29 0.29
CA PRO A 233 1.81 23.43 -0.12
C PRO A 233 2.10 22.62 -1.39
N PHE A 234 2.92 23.15 -2.31
CA PHE A 234 3.13 22.56 -3.63
C PHE A 234 3.47 21.06 -3.57
N TYR A 235 4.28 20.64 -2.59
CA TYR A 235 4.73 19.27 -2.42
C TYR A 235 3.62 18.30 -1.98
N LEU A 236 2.43 18.78 -1.61
CA LEU A 236 1.27 17.96 -1.28
C LEU A 236 0.21 17.94 -2.40
N ALA A 237 0.36 18.73 -3.46
CA ALA A 237 -0.60 18.79 -4.57
C ALA A 237 -0.95 17.41 -5.16
N PRO A 238 -0.01 16.45 -5.34
CA PRO A 238 -0.35 15.11 -5.80
C PRO A 238 -1.28 14.31 -4.88
N LEU A 239 -1.50 14.73 -3.62
CA LEU A 239 -2.38 14.03 -2.69
C LEU A 239 -3.83 14.52 -2.71
N ILE A 240 -4.17 15.58 -3.45
CA ILE A 240 -5.49 16.22 -3.38
C ILE A 240 -6.61 15.20 -3.65
N MET A 241 -6.60 14.53 -4.81
CA MET A 241 -7.64 13.56 -5.18
C MET A 241 -7.70 12.36 -4.23
N LYS A 242 -6.54 11.90 -3.75
CA LYS A 242 -6.47 10.83 -2.76
C LYS A 242 -7.13 11.24 -1.44
N ARG A 243 -6.89 12.47 -0.98
CA ARG A 243 -7.47 13.02 0.26
C ARG A 243 -8.98 13.18 0.13
N TRP A 244 -9.44 13.75 -0.98
CA TRP A 244 -10.86 13.83 -1.31
C TRP A 244 -11.51 12.44 -1.31
N TYR A 245 -10.92 11.44 -1.97
CA TYR A 245 -11.46 10.09 -1.94
C TYR A 245 -11.48 9.47 -0.54
N ASP A 246 -10.43 9.70 0.27
CA ASP A 246 -10.31 9.13 1.63
C ASP A 246 -11.39 9.64 2.61
N GLU A 247 -12.14 10.68 2.27
CA GLU A 247 -13.34 11.12 3.01
C GLU A 247 -14.42 10.03 3.06
N ASN A 248 -14.39 9.04 2.14
CA ASN A 248 -15.27 7.87 2.17
C ASN A 248 -15.31 7.16 3.52
N LYS A 249 -14.25 7.28 4.33
CA LYS A 249 -14.14 6.68 5.67
C LYS A 249 -15.17 7.25 6.64
N LYS A 250 -15.65 8.46 6.38
CA LYS A 250 -16.67 9.18 7.17
C LYS A 250 -18.06 9.12 6.52
N TYR A 251 -18.17 8.58 5.31
CA TYR A 251 -19.41 8.62 4.54
C TYR A 251 -20.36 7.48 4.93
N ASN A 252 -21.60 7.83 5.28
CA ASN A 252 -22.69 6.87 5.50
C ASN A 252 -23.56 6.77 4.23
N TYR A 253 -23.56 5.60 3.60
CA TYR A 253 -24.31 5.34 2.36
C TYR A 253 -25.83 5.27 2.53
N GLU A 254 -26.34 5.23 3.76
CA GLU A 254 -27.77 5.25 4.05
C GLU A 254 -28.32 6.70 4.21
N THR A 255 -27.46 7.72 4.08
CA THR A 255 -27.87 9.12 4.20
C THR A 255 -28.73 9.59 3.01
N LYS A 256 -29.71 10.45 3.31
CA LYS A 256 -30.50 11.21 2.31
C LYS A 256 -29.98 12.62 2.07
N ALA A 257 -29.05 13.09 2.90
CA ALA A 257 -28.50 14.45 2.90
C ALA A 257 -26.96 14.47 2.84
N THR A 258 -26.41 15.65 2.54
CA THR A 258 -24.97 15.93 2.59
C THR A 258 -24.42 15.69 4.00
N ILE A 259 -23.26 15.02 4.11
CA ILE A 259 -22.51 14.88 5.36
C ILE A 259 -21.30 15.78 5.29
N THR A 260 -21.17 16.69 6.26
CA THR A 260 -20.04 17.62 6.35
C THR A 260 -18.70 16.87 6.37
N GLY A 261 -17.78 17.27 5.49
CA GLY A 261 -16.46 16.65 5.33
C GLY A 261 -16.44 15.40 4.45
N THR A 262 -17.46 15.19 3.60
CA THR A 262 -17.52 14.09 2.61
C THR A 262 -17.90 14.55 1.20
N GLU A 263 -18.10 15.86 1.02
CA GLU A 263 -18.64 16.48 -0.18
C GLU A 263 -17.70 16.33 -1.39
N HIS A 264 -16.38 16.27 -1.16
CA HIS A 264 -15.42 16.07 -2.25
C HIS A 264 -15.47 14.62 -2.73
N PHE A 265 -15.51 13.65 -1.79
CA PHE A 265 -15.67 12.24 -2.13
C PHE A 265 -16.92 12.02 -2.97
N THR A 266 -18.07 12.51 -2.51
CA THR A 266 -19.34 12.33 -3.23
C THR A 266 -19.33 13.00 -4.59
N SER A 267 -18.72 14.19 -4.71
CA SER A 267 -18.55 14.88 -6.01
C SER A 267 -17.76 14.05 -7.02
N MET A 268 -16.66 13.44 -6.59
CA MET A 268 -15.80 12.64 -7.46
C MET A 268 -16.51 11.40 -8.04
N ILE A 269 -17.28 10.70 -7.20
CA ILE A 269 -17.93 9.44 -7.60
C ILE A 269 -19.40 9.60 -7.99
N TRP A 270 -19.91 10.82 -8.10
CA TRP A 270 -21.29 11.09 -8.46
C TRP A 270 -21.61 10.52 -9.85
N ARG A 271 -22.52 9.54 -9.91
CA ARG A 271 -22.83 8.77 -11.13
C ARG A 271 -23.21 9.66 -12.31
N ASN A 272 -24.03 10.68 -12.09
CA ASN A 272 -24.54 11.54 -13.15
C ASN A 272 -23.54 12.59 -13.66
N VAL A 273 -22.42 12.83 -12.97
CA VAL A 273 -21.36 13.72 -13.48
C VAL A 273 -20.73 13.09 -14.72
N LYS A 274 -20.59 13.88 -15.78
CA LYS A 274 -20.01 13.47 -17.08
C LYS A 274 -18.73 14.23 -17.43
N LYS A 275 -18.61 15.47 -16.96
CA LYS A 275 -17.53 16.39 -17.32
C LYS A 275 -16.89 16.98 -16.07
N VAL A 276 -15.59 17.30 -16.18
CA VAL A 276 -14.83 18.03 -15.16
C VAL A 276 -14.05 19.18 -15.78
N GLY A 277 -13.71 20.17 -14.97
CA GLY A 277 -12.80 21.26 -15.31
C GLY A 277 -11.88 21.56 -14.13
N PHE A 278 -10.62 21.86 -14.42
CA PHE A 278 -9.59 22.06 -13.41
C PHE A 278 -8.91 23.40 -13.60
N ALA A 279 -8.78 24.17 -12.51
CA ALA A 279 -7.92 25.34 -12.45
C ALA A 279 -6.86 25.16 -11.38
N VAL A 280 -5.64 25.59 -11.68
CA VAL A 280 -4.47 25.47 -10.80
C VAL A 280 -3.73 26.80 -10.86
N GLU A 281 -3.41 27.37 -9.70
CA GLU A 281 -2.56 28.55 -9.59
C GLU A 281 -1.65 28.38 -8.38
N GLU A 282 -0.38 28.75 -8.50
CA GLU A 282 0.56 28.72 -7.37
C GLU A 282 0.89 30.14 -6.90
N ARG A 283 0.63 30.45 -5.62
CA ARG A 283 1.05 31.69 -4.96
C ARG A 283 1.80 31.34 -3.67
N ASP A 284 2.95 31.95 -3.44
CA ASP A 284 3.73 31.77 -2.21
C ASP A 284 3.99 30.31 -1.79
N ASP A 285 4.40 29.46 -2.73
CA ASP A 285 4.63 28.01 -2.55
C ASP A 285 3.37 27.17 -2.25
N ILE A 286 2.19 27.79 -2.32
CA ILE A 286 0.89 27.16 -2.12
C ILE A 286 0.23 26.96 -3.49
N VAL A 287 -0.12 25.72 -3.79
CA VAL A 287 -0.96 25.37 -4.92
C VAL A 287 -2.42 25.53 -4.51
N HIS A 288 -3.12 26.40 -5.22
CA HIS A 288 -4.54 26.61 -5.17
C HIS A 288 -5.20 25.86 -6.32
N PHE A 289 -6.23 25.07 -6.02
CA PHE A 289 -6.88 24.21 -6.98
C PHE A 289 -8.40 24.30 -6.86
N VAL A 290 -9.08 24.40 -8.00
CA VAL A 290 -10.54 24.28 -8.11
C VAL A 290 -10.88 23.16 -9.09
N CYS A 291 -11.83 22.31 -8.71
CA CYS A 291 -12.47 21.35 -9.62
C CYS A 291 -13.96 21.68 -9.79
N VAL A 292 -14.39 21.86 -11.03
CA VAL A 292 -15.81 21.99 -11.40
C VAL A 292 -16.29 20.67 -11.98
N PHE A 293 -17.31 20.07 -11.37
CA PHE A 293 -17.99 18.86 -11.87
C PHE A 293 -19.29 19.24 -12.57
N TYR A 294 -19.59 18.61 -13.72
CA TYR A 294 -20.82 18.86 -14.48
C TYR A 294 -21.47 17.57 -15.00
N PRO A 295 -22.81 17.41 -14.90
CA PRO A 295 -23.77 18.24 -14.13
C PRO A 295 -23.43 18.34 -12.64
N LEU A 296 -23.98 19.33 -11.94
CA LEU A 296 -23.63 19.64 -10.53
C LEU A 296 -23.89 18.42 -9.62
N PRO A 297 -22.90 17.96 -8.83
CA PRO A 297 -23.07 16.87 -7.88
C PRO A 297 -23.69 17.35 -6.56
N ASN A 298 -23.86 16.44 -5.60
CA ASN A 298 -24.31 16.71 -4.23
C ASN A 298 -25.70 17.36 -4.13
N ILE A 299 -26.56 17.07 -5.12
CA ILE A 299 -27.95 17.53 -5.11
C ILE A 299 -28.73 16.76 -4.04
N HIS A 300 -29.48 17.50 -3.22
CA HIS A 300 -30.34 16.96 -2.17
C HIS A 300 -31.25 15.84 -2.71
N LEU A 301 -31.50 14.79 -1.92
CA LEU A 301 -32.27 13.58 -2.26
C LEU A 301 -31.70 12.68 -3.37
N LEU A 302 -30.63 13.06 -4.08
CA LEU A 302 -30.07 12.28 -5.19
C LEU A 302 -28.85 11.43 -4.80
N PHE A 303 -28.47 11.38 -3.53
CA PHE A 303 -27.29 10.65 -3.05
C PHE A 303 -27.39 9.14 -3.28
N LYS A 304 -28.52 8.51 -2.96
CA LYS A 304 -28.70 7.05 -3.07
C LYS A 304 -28.48 6.51 -4.48
N THR A 305 -28.88 7.28 -5.51
CA THR A 305 -28.76 6.88 -6.92
C THR A 305 -27.40 7.24 -7.52
N ASN A 306 -26.67 8.18 -6.92
CA ASN A 306 -25.43 8.73 -7.48
C ASN A 306 -24.16 8.31 -6.74
N VAL A 307 -24.21 8.02 -5.44
CA VAL A 307 -23.06 7.69 -4.61
C VAL A 307 -23.09 6.20 -4.28
N LEU A 308 -22.63 5.39 -5.23
CA LEU A 308 -22.71 3.93 -5.12
C LEU A 308 -21.62 3.38 -4.20
N LYS A 309 -21.92 2.31 -3.46
CA LYS A 309 -20.88 1.56 -2.72
C LYS A 309 -19.86 0.98 -3.71
N ARG A 310 -18.60 0.90 -3.28
CA ARG A 310 -17.55 0.26 -4.08
C ARG A 310 -17.96 -1.15 -4.47
N GLN A 311 -17.81 -1.52 -5.74
CA GLN A 311 -18.01 -2.89 -6.22
C GLN A 311 -16.92 -3.78 -5.64
N ILE A 312 -17.26 -4.53 -4.60
CA ILE A 312 -16.42 -5.56 -4.03
C ILE A 312 -16.91 -6.88 -4.62
N VAL A 313 -16.10 -7.52 -5.47
CA VAL A 313 -16.30 -8.93 -5.78
C VAL A 313 -15.96 -9.69 -4.51
N HIS A 314 -16.98 -9.93 -3.70
CA HIS A 314 -16.89 -10.79 -2.53
C HIS A 314 -16.52 -12.19 -3.00
N ILE A 315 -15.62 -12.85 -2.26
CA ILE A 315 -15.41 -14.29 -2.37
C ILE A 315 -16.80 -14.93 -2.27
N ALA A 316 -17.25 -15.50 -3.38
CA ALA A 316 -18.63 -15.87 -3.53
C ALA A 316 -18.79 -17.29 -3.01
N TYR A 317 -19.49 -17.41 -1.88
CA TYR A 317 -20.29 -18.57 -1.58
C TYR A 317 -21.75 -18.17 -1.78
N ASP A 318 -22.60 -19.13 -2.10
CA ASP A 318 -24.05 -19.03 -1.94
C ASP A 318 -24.50 -20.02 -0.87
N LEU A 319 -25.57 -19.68 -0.15
CA LEU A 319 -26.25 -20.58 0.79
C LEU A 319 -27.52 -21.09 0.12
N ALA A 320 -27.56 -22.39 -0.16
CA ALA A 320 -28.73 -23.09 -0.65
C ALA A 320 -29.55 -23.62 0.53
N ILE A 321 -30.74 -23.06 0.70
CA ILE A 321 -31.70 -23.49 1.72
C ILE A 321 -32.54 -24.61 1.13
N THR A 322 -32.54 -25.75 1.80
CA THR A 322 -33.33 -26.89 1.36
C THR A 322 -34.79 -26.74 1.77
N TYR A 323 -35.67 -27.16 0.88
CA TYR A 323 -37.10 -27.28 1.15
C TYR A 323 -37.64 -28.50 0.39
N THR A 324 -38.80 -29.01 0.81
CA THR A 324 -39.48 -30.12 0.14
C THR A 324 -40.88 -29.71 -0.29
N VAL A 325 -41.43 -30.42 -1.26
CA VAL A 325 -42.83 -30.25 -1.70
C VAL A 325 -43.62 -31.49 -1.31
N LEU A 326 -44.69 -31.31 -0.54
CA LEU A 326 -45.66 -32.37 -0.23
C LEU A 326 -46.88 -32.26 -1.14
N LEU A 327 -47.31 -33.40 -1.68
CA LEU A 327 -48.54 -33.51 -2.46
C LEU A 327 -49.66 -34.11 -1.60
N MET A 328 -50.74 -33.35 -1.42
CA MET A 328 -51.96 -33.79 -0.73
C MET A 328 -53.15 -33.63 -1.69
N GLY A 329 -53.53 -34.73 -2.36
CA GLY A 329 -54.49 -34.69 -3.46
C GLY A 329 -53.95 -33.90 -4.65
N HIS A 330 -54.70 -32.90 -5.13
CA HIS A 330 -54.28 -32.01 -6.22
C HIS A 330 -53.54 -30.74 -5.75
N ARG A 331 -53.20 -30.61 -4.46
CA ARG A 331 -52.56 -29.42 -3.90
C ARG A 331 -51.12 -29.69 -3.47
N GLU A 332 -50.23 -28.75 -3.81
CA GLU A 332 -48.83 -28.73 -3.37
C GLU A 332 -48.68 -27.88 -2.10
N PHE A 333 -47.97 -28.43 -1.12
CA PHE A 333 -47.54 -27.75 0.10
C PHE A 333 -46.02 -27.71 0.14
N TYR A 334 -45.47 -26.69 0.78
CA TYR A 334 -44.02 -26.47 0.89
C TYR A 334 -43.60 -26.70 2.34
N SER A 335 -42.52 -27.44 2.56
CA SER A 335 -41.97 -27.65 3.91
C SER A 335 -40.56 -27.08 4.03
N TYR A 336 -40.35 -26.31 5.10
CA TYR A 336 -39.08 -25.70 5.46
C TYR A 336 -38.90 -25.79 6.98
N ARG A 337 -37.76 -26.33 7.43
CA ARG A 337 -37.44 -26.57 8.86
C ARG A 337 -38.56 -27.26 9.66
N GLY A 338 -39.33 -28.13 9.01
CA GLY A 338 -40.45 -28.85 9.63
C GLY A 338 -41.78 -28.10 9.67
N SER A 339 -41.81 -26.82 9.29
CA SER A 339 -43.03 -26.03 9.12
C SER A 339 -43.65 -26.25 7.73
N PHE A 340 -44.98 -26.14 7.62
CA PHE A 340 -45.72 -26.31 6.37
C PHE A 340 -46.34 -25.01 5.88
N TYR A 341 -46.28 -24.78 4.57
CA TYR A 341 -46.76 -23.57 3.93
C TYR A 341 -47.64 -23.90 2.73
N THR A 342 -48.73 -23.16 2.56
CA THR A 342 -49.63 -23.25 1.40
C THR A 342 -49.07 -22.57 0.16
N THR A 343 -48.13 -21.64 0.32
CA THR A 343 -47.49 -20.93 -0.80
C THR A 343 -45.98 -20.81 -0.56
N LYS A 344 -45.21 -20.87 -1.65
CA LYS A 344 -43.77 -20.63 -1.64
C LYS A 344 -43.41 -19.24 -1.10
N ASN A 345 -44.26 -18.23 -1.37
CA ASN A 345 -44.06 -16.87 -0.87
C ASN A 345 -44.16 -16.77 0.66
N ALA A 346 -45.05 -17.52 1.29
CA ALA A 346 -45.14 -17.58 2.75
C ALA A 346 -43.87 -18.22 3.35
N MET A 347 -43.46 -19.36 2.82
CA MET A 347 -42.20 -20.02 3.21
C MET A 347 -40.99 -19.09 3.06
N MET A 348 -40.94 -18.33 1.95
CA MET A 348 -39.85 -17.41 1.69
C MET A 348 -39.74 -16.27 2.70
N LYS A 349 -40.85 -15.79 3.27
CA LYS A 349 -40.81 -14.75 4.32
C LYS A 349 -40.07 -15.26 5.56
N ASP A 350 -40.36 -16.49 5.97
CA ASP A 350 -39.73 -17.12 7.12
C ASP A 350 -38.25 -17.42 6.86
N ILE A 351 -37.91 -17.90 5.66
CA ILE A 351 -36.50 -18.10 5.25
C ILE A 351 -35.71 -16.79 5.35
N ILE A 352 -36.29 -15.65 4.91
CA ILE A 352 -35.62 -14.34 4.99
C ILE A 352 -35.43 -13.91 6.44
N LEU A 353 -36.42 -14.16 7.29
CA LEU A 353 -36.36 -13.82 8.72
C LEU A 353 -35.27 -14.63 9.44
N ASP A 354 -35.26 -15.94 9.22
CA ASP A 354 -34.29 -16.90 9.77
C ASP A 354 -32.85 -16.63 9.31
N HIS A 355 -32.69 -15.98 8.15
CA HIS A 355 -31.40 -15.67 7.54
C HIS A 355 -31.17 -14.16 7.42
N SER A 356 -31.69 -13.37 8.35
CA SER A 356 -31.60 -11.89 8.33
C SER A 356 -30.15 -11.36 8.28
N ASP A 357 -29.18 -12.12 8.80
CA ASP A 357 -27.75 -11.82 8.74
C ASP A 357 -27.10 -12.10 7.37
N ILE A 358 -27.83 -12.72 6.45
CA ILE A 358 -27.36 -13.11 5.13
C ILE A 358 -28.03 -12.22 4.11
N LYS A 359 -27.21 -11.60 3.26
CA LYS A 359 -27.75 -10.79 2.16
C LYS A 359 -28.57 -11.69 1.23
N THR A 360 -29.74 -11.20 0.83
CA THR A 360 -30.68 -11.92 -0.03
C THR A 360 -30.06 -12.34 -1.37
N ASP A 361 -29.09 -11.59 -1.90
CA ASP A 361 -28.33 -11.95 -3.09
C ASP A 361 -27.44 -13.20 -2.92
N LYS A 362 -27.30 -13.74 -1.70
CA LYS A 362 -26.54 -14.96 -1.36
C LYS A 362 -27.40 -16.18 -1.11
N LEU A 363 -28.71 -16.02 -1.00
CA LEU A 363 -29.62 -17.12 -0.80
C LEU A 363 -29.96 -17.77 -2.14
N LEU A 364 -30.09 -19.09 -2.11
CA LEU A 364 -30.64 -19.94 -3.15
C LEU A 364 -31.65 -20.88 -2.47
N LEU A 365 -32.66 -21.30 -3.21
CA LEU A 365 -33.49 -22.42 -2.78
C LEU A 365 -33.05 -23.69 -3.48
N LEU A 366 -33.19 -24.80 -2.79
CA LEU A 366 -32.95 -26.11 -3.33
C LEU A 366 -34.09 -27.05 -2.94
N ASN A 367 -34.83 -27.51 -3.94
CA ASN A 367 -35.85 -28.53 -3.73
C ASN A 367 -35.17 -29.91 -3.62
N VAL A 368 -35.24 -30.52 -2.44
CA VAL A 368 -34.61 -31.83 -2.18
C VAL A 368 -35.53 -33.02 -2.42
N GLY A 369 -36.77 -32.78 -2.88
CA GLY A 369 -37.67 -33.85 -3.32
C GLY A 369 -39.16 -33.48 -3.27
N LYS A 370 -39.94 -34.22 -4.06
CA LYS A 370 -41.42 -34.27 -3.95
C LYS A 370 -41.84 -35.53 -3.22
N TYR A 371 -42.74 -35.40 -2.25
CA TYR A 371 -43.23 -36.50 -1.43
C TYR A 371 -44.76 -36.60 -1.47
N ASN A 372 -45.30 -37.82 -1.40
CA ASN A 372 -46.74 -38.03 -1.19
C ASN A 372 -47.13 -37.90 0.30
N ARG A 373 -48.41 -38.06 0.63
CA ARG A 373 -48.93 -37.98 2.01
C ARG A 373 -48.26 -38.97 2.98
N ASN A 374 -47.66 -40.05 2.47
CA ASN A 374 -46.98 -41.09 3.24
C ASN A 374 -45.46 -40.90 3.31
N ASN A 375 -44.93 -39.74 2.89
CA ASN A 375 -43.48 -39.47 2.77
C ASN A 375 -42.73 -40.40 1.80
N GLU A 376 -43.42 -41.00 0.82
CA GLU A 376 -42.74 -41.75 -0.23
C GLU A 376 -42.19 -40.78 -1.28
N PRO A 377 -40.90 -40.90 -1.65
CA PRO A 377 -40.27 -40.02 -2.63
C PRO A 377 -40.82 -40.29 -4.04
N LEU A 378 -41.27 -39.24 -4.72
CA LEU A 378 -41.88 -39.33 -6.06
C LEU A 378 -40.86 -39.16 -7.19
N ASP A 379 -39.76 -38.45 -6.96
CA ASP A 379 -38.69 -38.23 -7.95
C ASP A 379 -37.37 -37.87 -7.23
N PRO A 380 -36.26 -38.60 -7.44
CA PRO A 380 -34.95 -38.20 -6.95
C PRO A 380 -34.44 -36.97 -7.72
N SER A 381 -34.53 -35.78 -7.11
CA SER A 381 -34.17 -34.53 -7.79
C SER A 381 -32.68 -34.45 -8.10
N GLN A 382 -32.35 -34.17 -9.37
CA GLN A 382 -31.11 -33.47 -9.69
C GLN A 382 -31.15 -32.09 -9.01
N TYR A 383 -30.03 -31.63 -8.45
CA TYR A 383 -29.98 -30.34 -7.77
C TYR A 383 -30.25 -29.18 -8.75
N ILE A 384 -31.49 -28.68 -8.77
CA ILE A 384 -31.86 -27.45 -9.48
C ILE A 384 -31.95 -26.32 -8.45
N TYR A 385 -31.02 -25.37 -8.54
CA TYR A 385 -31.03 -24.19 -7.67
C TYR A 385 -31.96 -23.13 -8.21
N GLU A 386 -32.86 -22.66 -7.37
CA GLU A 386 -33.76 -21.57 -7.69
C GLU A 386 -33.26 -20.26 -7.08
N ASN A 387 -33.37 -19.18 -7.84
CA ASN A 387 -33.18 -17.83 -7.33
C ASN A 387 -34.53 -17.29 -6.84
N PRO A 388 -34.75 -17.16 -5.52
CA PRO A 388 -36.05 -16.73 -5.00
C PRO A 388 -36.35 -15.24 -5.21
N PHE A 389 -35.41 -14.46 -5.78
CA PHE A 389 -35.54 -13.02 -5.95
C PHE A 389 -35.46 -12.61 -7.44
N PRO A 390 -36.61 -12.28 -8.08
CA PRO A 390 -36.67 -11.90 -9.50
C PRO A 390 -35.83 -10.68 -9.88
N VAL A 391 -35.54 -9.79 -8.92
CA VAL A 391 -34.64 -8.64 -9.09
C VAL A 391 -33.23 -9.08 -9.56
N PHE A 392 -32.85 -10.33 -9.30
CA PHE A 392 -31.58 -10.92 -9.75
C PHE A 392 -31.79 -11.97 -10.86
N ALA A 393 -32.69 -11.73 -11.82
CA ALA A 393 -33.06 -12.68 -12.90
C ALA A 393 -31.86 -13.32 -13.65
N LYS A 394 -30.65 -12.73 -13.61
CA LYS A 394 -29.40 -13.30 -14.13
C LYS A 394 -28.34 -13.52 -13.04
N LYS A 395 -28.71 -14.13 -11.90
CA LYS A 395 -27.75 -14.46 -10.82
C LYS A 395 -26.78 -15.53 -11.29
N LYS A 396 -25.49 -15.20 -11.33
CA LYS A 396 -24.42 -16.19 -11.49
C LYS A 396 -24.19 -16.90 -10.17
N ILE A 397 -24.50 -18.19 -10.13
CA ILE A 397 -24.29 -19.04 -8.95
C ILE A 397 -22.78 -19.14 -8.64
N SER A 398 -22.46 -19.07 -7.36
CA SER A 398 -21.12 -19.22 -6.83
C SER A 398 -20.59 -20.64 -7.07
N ALA A 399 -19.30 -20.76 -7.38
CA ALA A 399 -18.70 -22.06 -7.66
C ALA A 399 -18.58 -22.98 -6.42
N VAL A 400 -18.71 -22.43 -5.22
CA VAL A 400 -18.82 -23.17 -3.97
C VAL A 400 -20.14 -22.77 -3.30
N ILE A 401 -20.94 -23.78 -2.95
CA ILE A 401 -22.26 -23.62 -2.34
C ILE A 401 -22.22 -24.30 -0.97
N VAL A 402 -22.84 -23.66 0.02
CA VAL A 402 -23.16 -24.27 1.31
C VAL A 402 -24.62 -24.66 1.27
N HIS A 403 -24.93 -25.90 1.60
CA HIS A 403 -26.30 -26.42 1.68
C HIS A 403 -26.73 -26.45 3.13
N GLU A 404 -27.89 -25.90 3.44
CA GLU A 404 -28.52 -26.05 4.75
C GLU A 404 -29.56 -27.17 4.68
N TYR A 405 -29.39 -28.19 5.52
CA TYR A 405 -30.34 -29.27 5.72
C TYR A 405 -30.98 -29.16 7.10
N TYR A 406 -32.25 -29.54 7.18
CA TYR A 406 -32.96 -29.75 8.44
C TYR A 406 -33.36 -31.21 8.54
N ARG A 407 -32.86 -31.91 9.57
CA ARG A 407 -33.16 -33.32 9.84
C ARG A 407 -33.42 -33.50 11.32
N ASN A 408 -34.61 -34.01 11.67
CA ASN A 408 -35.00 -34.38 13.04
C ASN A 408 -34.74 -33.27 14.09
N GLY A 409 -35.13 -32.02 13.80
CA GLY A 409 -34.93 -30.90 14.73
C GLY A 409 -33.55 -30.23 14.66
N VAL A 410 -32.61 -30.80 13.90
CA VAL A 410 -31.23 -30.30 13.82
C VAL A 410 -30.97 -29.69 12.44
N ILE A 411 -30.39 -28.49 12.45
CA ILE A 411 -29.90 -27.83 11.23
C ILE A 411 -28.44 -28.22 11.03
N THR A 412 -28.11 -28.79 9.88
CA THR A 412 -26.73 -29.08 9.49
C THR A 412 -26.38 -28.41 8.17
N TYR A 413 -25.10 -28.08 8.00
CA TYR A 413 -24.59 -27.40 6.83
C TYR A 413 -23.60 -28.29 6.12
N VAL A 414 -23.79 -28.52 4.83
CA VAL A 414 -22.91 -29.35 4.01
C VAL A 414 -22.24 -28.50 2.95
N CYS A 415 -20.93 -28.64 2.78
CA CYS A 415 -20.18 -27.98 1.72
C CYS A 415 -19.12 -28.93 1.19
N LEU A 416 -19.15 -29.22 -0.12
CA LEU A 416 -18.19 -30.14 -0.78
C LEU A 416 -17.99 -31.44 0.02
N ASN A 417 -19.10 -32.08 0.41
CA ASN A 417 -19.16 -33.34 1.17
C ASN A 417 -18.65 -33.28 2.62
N LYS A 418 -18.37 -32.09 3.16
CA LYS A 418 -18.06 -31.91 4.59
C LYS A 418 -19.26 -31.32 5.32
N GLU A 419 -19.64 -31.95 6.43
CA GLU A 419 -20.76 -31.53 7.27
C GLU A 419 -20.30 -30.65 8.45
N PHE A 420 -21.13 -29.69 8.83
CA PHE A 420 -20.88 -28.72 9.89
C PHE A 420 -22.16 -28.51 10.70
N GLY A 421 -22.03 -28.46 12.03
CA GLY A 421 -23.16 -28.13 12.92
C GLY A 421 -23.53 -26.64 12.98
N ASN A 422 -22.79 -25.76 12.28
CA ASN A 422 -23.13 -24.33 12.22
C ASN A 422 -22.69 -23.65 10.92
N PHE A 423 -23.43 -22.62 10.53
CA PHE A 423 -23.21 -21.88 9.31
C PHE A 423 -21.86 -21.16 9.27
N LYS A 424 -21.39 -20.63 10.41
CA LYS A 424 -20.14 -19.85 10.48
C LYS A 424 -18.93 -20.69 10.06
N ASN A 425 -18.88 -21.95 10.49
CA ASN A 425 -17.83 -22.89 10.12
C ASN A 425 -17.95 -23.32 8.67
N ALA A 426 -19.15 -23.66 8.20
CA ALA A 426 -19.41 -24.01 6.81
C ALA A 426 -19.03 -22.87 5.84
N LYS A 427 -19.41 -21.63 6.18
CA LYS A 427 -19.03 -20.42 5.47
C LYS A 427 -17.51 -20.24 5.44
N SER A 428 -16.84 -20.42 6.57
CA SER A 428 -15.37 -20.29 6.65
C SER A 428 -14.65 -21.32 5.78
N TYR A 429 -15.16 -22.55 5.75
CA TYR A 429 -14.70 -23.62 4.86
C TYR A 429 -14.95 -23.29 3.39
N ALA A 430 -16.18 -22.89 3.04
CA ALA A 430 -16.54 -22.53 1.67
C ALA A 430 -15.65 -21.40 1.13
N LEU A 431 -15.36 -20.38 1.95
CA LEU A 431 -14.43 -19.31 1.61
C LEU A 431 -13.02 -19.85 1.31
N ARG A 432 -12.50 -20.77 2.13
CA ARG A 432 -11.19 -21.41 1.90
C ARG A 432 -11.18 -22.23 0.61
N MET A 433 -12.23 -23.01 0.35
CA MET A 433 -12.34 -23.81 -0.87
C MET A 433 -12.47 -22.96 -2.13
N THR A 434 -13.18 -21.83 -2.06
CA THR A 434 -13.22 -20.86 -3.16
C THR A 434 -11.83 -20.35 -3.50
N VAL A 435 -11.01 -20.07 -2.49
CA VAL A 435 -9.61 -19.68 -2.68
C VAL A 435 -8.79 -20.84 -3.26
N LYS A 436 -8.95 -22.06 -2.74
CA LYS A 436 -8.21 -23.25 -3.18
C LYS A 436 -8.40 -23.53 -4.67
N PHE A 437 -9.64 -23.53 -5.14
CA PHE A 437 -9.98 -23.98 -6.50
C PHE A 437 -9.99 -22.86 -7.54
N PHE A 438 -10.37 -21.63 -7.14
CA PHE A 438 -10.71 -20.57 -8.11
C PHE A 438 -9.85 -19.32 -8.01
N PHE A 439 -8.99 -19.17 -6.99
CA PHE A 439 -8.12 -18.01 -6.89
C PHE A 439 -7.01 -18.04 -7.94
N HIS A 440 -6.93 -16.95 -8.71
CA HIS A 440 -5.83 -16.70 -9.64
C HIS A 440 -5.49 -15.20 -9.64
N PRO A 441 -4.28 -14.79 -9.23
CA PRO A 441 -3.91 -13.37 -9.05
C PRO A 441 -4.11 -12.52 -10.32
N ASN A 442 -3.86 -13.10 -11.49
CA ASN A 442 -3.87 -12.39 -12.78
C ASN A 442 -5.22 -12.40 -13.53
N LYS A 443 -6.30 -13.00 -12.99
CA LYS A 443 -7.61 -12.99 -13.67
C LYS A 443 -8.34 -11.66 -13.43
N LYS A 444 -9.14 -11.21 -14.44
CA LYS A 444 -9.89 -9.93 -14.45
C LYS A 444 -10.79 -9.68 -13.23
N HIS A 445 -11.16 -10.73 -12.49
CA HIS A 445 -11.93 -10.64 -11.24
C HIS A 445 -11.00 -10.81 -10.03
N LYS A 446 -10.55 -9.69 -9.46
CA LYS A 446 -9.73 -9.68 -8.23
C LYS A 446 -10.59 -10.13 -7.04
N ILE A 447 -10.45 -11.39 -6.65
CA ILE A 447 -10.99 -11.92 -5.40
C ILE A 447 -10.37 -11.13 -4.23
N ASN A 448 -11.19 -10.51 -3.37
CA ASN A 448 -10.69 -9.82 -2.19
C ASN A 448 -10.48 -10.83 -1.05
N LEU A 449 -9.24 -11.29 -0.89
CA LEU A 449 -8.85 -12.23 0.18
C LEU A 449 -8.92 -11.57 1.57
N PRO A 450 -9.40 -12.28 2.61
CA PRO A 450 -9.23 -11.85 3.99
C PRO A 450 -7.74 -11.65 4.30
N ASP A 451 -7.44 -10.75 5.23
CA ASP A 451 -6.06 -10.38 5.55
C ASP A 451 -5.19 -11.57 5.96
N TYR A 452 -5.76 -12.54 6.68
CA TYR A 452 -5.08 -13.75 7.13
C TYR A 452 -4.79 -14.76 6.02
N MET A 453 -5.41 -14.63 4.83
CA MET A 453 -5.12 -15.43 3.64
C MET A 453 -4.32 -14.67 2.58
N ASN A 454 -4.06 -13.37 2.80
CA ASN A 454 -3.42 -12.52 1.81
C ASN A 454 -1.90 -12.54 1.99
N LEU A 455 -1.24 -13.55 1.40
CA LEU A 455 0.21 -13.74 1.52
C LEU A 455 1.03 -12.50 1.15
N PRO A 456 0.80 -11.80 0.02
CA PRO A 456 1.54 -10.57 -0.29
C PRO A 456 1.38 -9.48 0.78
N LYS A 457 0.21 -9.39 1.44
CA LYS A 457 -0.01 -8.46 2.55
C LYS A 457 0.74 -8.90 3.81
N MET A 458 0.77 -10.21 4.11
CA MET A 458 1.45 -10.77 5.28
C MET A 458 2.98 -10.62 5.20
N VAL A 459 3.56 -10.86 4.03
CA VAL A 459 5.01 -10.84 3.83
C VAL A 459 5.56 -9.43 3.98
N LYS A 460 4.81 -8.39 3.57
CA LYS A 460 5.26 -7.00 3.46
C LYS A 460 6.39 -6.83 2.43
N ARG A 461 6.54 -5.62 1.89
CA ARG A 461 7.47 -5.37 0.77
C ARG A 461 8.96 -5.26 1.16
N PHE A 462 9.25 -4.89 2.40
CA PHE A 462 10.61 -4.55 2.84
C PHE A 462 11.11 -5.59 3.85
N GLY A 463 12.40 -5.93 3.78
CA GLY A 463 13.02 -7.00 4.56
C GLY A 463 13.75 -7.97 3.64
N PHE A 464 14.86 -8.53 4.11
CA PHE A 464 15.70 -9.40 3.27
C PHE A 464 14.94 -10.66 2.83
N SER A 465 14.40 -11.42 3.78
CA SER A 465 13.58 -12.61 3.50
C SER A 465 12.30 -12.29 2.75
N ASN A 466 11.73 -11.11 2.96
CA ASN A 466 10.55 -10.65 2.25
C ASN A 466 10.83 -10.44 0.75
N ARG A 467 11.98 -9.84 0.41
CA ARG A 467 12.38 -9.65 -1.00
C ARG A 467 12.65 -10.97 -1.70
N ILE A 468 13.30 -11.91 -1.01
CA ILE A 468 13.54 -13.26 -1.55
C ILE A 468 12.21 -13.97 -1.78
N TRP A 469 11.30 -13.90 -0.81
CA TRP A 469 9.97 -14.48 -0.95
C TRP A 469 9.23 -13.91 -2.17
N HIS A 470 9.20 -12.59 -2.35
CA HIS A 470 8.52 -11.96 -3.49
C HIS A 470 9.13 -12.39 -4.83
N ASP A 471 10.46 -12.43 -4.92
CA ASP A 471 11.18 -12.86 -6.12
C ASP A 471 10.80 -14.29 -6.55
N ILE A 472 10.59 -15.18 -5.59
CA ILE A 472 10.29 -16.60 -5.85
C ILE A 472 8.79 -16.85 -6.00
N TRP A 473 7.95 -16.19 -5.20
CA TRP A 473 6.54 -16.58 -5.04
C TRP A 473 5.53 -15.67 -5.73
N ASP A 474 5.88 -14.43 -6.11
CA ASP A 474 4.90 -13.45 -6.62
C ASP A 474 4.04 -13.96 -7.78
N LYS A 475 4.59 -14.84 -8.61
CA LYS A 475 3.89 -15.42 -9.76
C LYS A 475 3.13 -16.72 -9.45
N CYS A 476 3.35 -17.37 -8.30
CA CYS A 476 2.91 -18.74 -8.03
C CYS A 476 2.56 -19.04 -6.55
N TYR A 477 2.21 -18.03 -5.75
CA TYR A 477 1.89 -18.22 -4.32
C TYR A 477 0.49 -18.82 -4.06
N TYR A 478 -0.31 -19.08 -5.09
CA TYR A 478 -1.68 -19.58 -4.95
C TYR A 478 -1.74 -21.09 -5.16
N TYR A 479 -2.69 -21.74 -4.48
CA TYR A 479 -2.77 -23.20 -4.37
C TYR A 479 -2.63 -23.91 -5.72
N LYS A 480 -3.50 -23.58 -6.69
CA LYS A 480 -3.49 -24.18 -8.02
C LYS A 480 -2.14 -24.14 -8.74
N CYS A 481 -1.29 -23.15 -8.44
CA CYS A 481 0.03 -23.04 -9.06
C CYS A 481 1.08 -23.94 -8.40
N PHE A 482 1.13 -23.94 -7.06
CA PHE A 482 2.18 -24.69 -6.36
C PHE A 482 1.84 -26.18 -6.17
N SER A 483 0.56 -26.56 -6.24
CA SER A 483 0.13 -27.96 -6.09
C SER A 483 0.30 -28.82 -7.34
N VAL A 484 0.73 -28.22 -8.47
CA VAL A 484 0.94 -28.92 -9.74
C VAL A 484 1.92 -30.08 -9.59
N ASN A 485 1.58 -31.22 -10.21
CA ASN A 485 2.34 -32.47 -10.22
C ASN A 485 2.74 -32.93 -8.82
N ASP A 486 1.75 -33.18 -7.96
CA ASP A 486 1.98 -33.60 -6.57
C ASP A 486 2.94 -32.65 -5.82
N PHE A 487 2.57 -31.37 -5.83
CA PHE A 487 3.35 -30.31 -5.18
C PHE A 487 4.80 -30.18 -5.67
N MET A 488 5.15 -30.68 -6.86
CA MET A 488 6.50 -30.53 -7.43
C MET A 488 6.91 -29.05 -7.53
N GLN A 489 6.00 -28.17 -7.96
CA GLN A 489 6.26 -26.74 -8.04
C GLN A 489 6.55 -26.12 -6.66
N LEU A 490 5.84 -26.57 -5.61
CA LEU A 490 6.11 -26.17 -4.24
C LEU A 490 7.52 -26.62 -3.80
N LYS A 491 7.86 -27.90 -4.01
CA LYS A 491 9.16 -28.51 -3.66
C LYS A 491 10.32 -27.79 -4.36
N LEU A 492 10.19 -27.48 -5.65
CA LEU A 492 11.20 -26.72 -6.42
C LEU A 492 11.38 -25.29 -5.91
N ARG A 493 10.30 -24.57 -5.59
CA ARG A 493 10.40 -23.21 -5.04
C ARG A 493 10.98 -23.17 -3.65
N PHE A 494 10.71 -24.18 -2.81
CA PHE A 494 11.41 -24.32 -1.53
C PHE A 494 12.91 -24.52 -1.72
N LEU A 495 13.32 -25.35 -2.68
CA LEU A 495 14.73 -25.51 -3.04
C LEU A 495 15.35 -24.17 -3.48
N ASP A 496 14.70 -23.44 -4.38
CA ASP A 496 15.16 -22.14 -4.86
C ASP A 496 15.28 -21.12 -3.72
N GLU A 497 14.31 -21.10 -2.79
CA GLU A 497 14.31 -20.19 -1.66
C GLU A 497 15.44 -20.50 -0.67
N ILE A 498 15.62 -21.77 -0.31
CA ILE A 498 16.76 -22.22 0.49
C ILE A 498 18.07 -21.82 -0.20
N ASN A 499 18.22 -22.10 -1.48
CA ASN A 499 19.44 -21.81 -2.22
C ASN A 499 19.73 -20.32 -2.36
N LYS A 500 18.69 -19.49 -2.49
CA LYS A 500 18.84 -18.03 -2.51
C LYS A 500 19.32 -17.51 -1.15
N TYR A 501 18.80 -18.04 -0.04
CA TYR A 501 19.34 -17.73 1.29
C TYR A 501 20.80 -18.18 1.41
N ARG A 502 21.11 -19.41 1.03
CA ARG A 502 22.47 -19.97 1.08
C ARG A 502 23.48 -19.13 0.30
N TYR A 503 23.11 -18.67 -0.89
CA TYR A 503 23.93 -17.76 -1.71
C TYR A 503 24.33 -16.49 -0.94
N PHE A 504 23.38 -15.80 -0.31
CA PHE A 504 23.67 -14.58 0.46
C PHE A 504 24.45 -14.82 1.75
N HIS A 505 24.53 -16.07 2.22
CA HIS A 505 25.39 -16.48 3.34
C HIS A 505 26.75 -17.00 2.87
N GLY A 506 27.04 -17.00 1.57
CA GLY A 506 28.31 -17.48 1.02
C GLY A 506 28.50 -18.99 1.19
N VAL A 507 27.43 -19.77 1.31
CA VAL A 507 27.50 -21.23 1.45
C VAL A 507 27.03 -21.94 0.17
N PRO A 508 27.57 -23.12 -0.17
CA PRO A 508 27.24 -23.83 -1.42
C PRO A 508 25.77 -24.16 -1.55
N ARG A 509 25.20 -24.13 -2.76
CA ARG A 509 23.81 -24.57 -3.01
C ARG A 509 23.60 -26.06 -2.69
N VAL A 510 22.37 -26.42 -2.31
CA VAL A 510 21.91 -27.80 -2.15
C VAL A 510 21.10 -28.26 -3.36
N THR A 511 21.02 -29.57 -3.57
CA THR A 511 20.18 -30.19 -4.62
C THR A 511 19.22 -31.20 -4.01
N ILE A 512 18.05 -31.39 -4.61
CA ILE A 512 17.15 -32.48 -4.21
C ILE A 512 17.84 -33.83 -4.45
N CYS A 513 17.69 -34.78 -3.52
CA CYS A 513 18.22 -36.14 -3.65
C CYS A 513 17.15 -37.18 -3.38
N LYS A 514 17.08 -38.22 -4.22
CA LYS A 514 16.13 -39.32 -4.12
C LYS A 514 16.12 -39.97 -2.72
N TYR A 515 17.30 -40.26 -2.17
CA TYR A 515 17.41 -40.89 -0.85
C TYR A 515 16.79 -40.04 0.27
N SER A 516 17.15 -38.75 0.32
CA SER A 516 16.58 -37.83 1.32
C SER A 516 15.07 -37.64 1.14
N THR A 517 14.56 -37.66 -0.10
CA THR A 517 13.12 -37.59 -0.38
C THR A 517 12.39 -38.83 0.14
N ILE A 518 12.88 -40.04 -0.14
CA ILE A 518 12.30 -41.28 0.38
C ILE A 518 12.25 -41.27 1.91
N LEU A 519 13.32 -40.79 2.55
CA LEU A 519 13.38 -40.69 4.00
C LEU A 519 12.36 -39.67 4.54
N ALA A 520 12.23 -38.51 3.88
CA ALA A 520 11.22 -37.51 4.23
C ALA A 520 9.79 -38.08 4.11
N GLU A 521 9.51 -38.85 3.07
CA GLU A 521 8.20 -39.49 2.83
C GLU A 521 7.90 -40.55 3.90
N LYS A 522 8.91 -41.35 4.26
CA LYS A 522 8.80 -42.32 5.36
C LYS A 522 8.47 -41.61 6.68
N TYR A 523 9.18 -40.55 7.01
CA TYR A 523 8.93 -39.77 8.23
C TYR A 523 7.55 -39.13 8.23
N LEU A 524 7.13 -38.51 7.12
CA LEU A 524 5.82 -37.90 7.01
C LEU A 524 4.70 -38.95 7.20
N ARG A 525 4.84 -40.14 6.60
CA ARG A 525 3.89 -41.24 6.77
C ARG A 525 3.76 -41.67 8.23
N ILE A 526 4.87 -41.79 8.96
CA ILE A 526 4.84 -42.13 10.39
C ILE A 526 4.14 -41.02 11.18
N ILE A 527 4.51 -39.75 10.96
CA ILE A 527 3.92 -38.60 11.66
C ILE A 527 2.40 -38.53 11.47
N LEU A 528 1.89 -38.80 10.28
CA LEU A 528 0.46 -38.67 9.98
C LEU A 528 -0.39 -39.89 10.38
N ASN A 529 0.23 -41.04 10.64
CA ASN A 529 -0.48 -42.29 10.92
C ASN A 529 -0.22 -42.83 12.35
N THR A 530 0.59 -42.15 13.15
CA THR A 530 0.87 -42.52 14.54
C THR A 530 0.23 -41.52 15.50
N GLU A 531 -0.46 -42.02 16.53
CA GLU A 531 -1.05 -41.15 17.55
C GLU A 531 0.04 -40.33 18.27
N PRO A 532 -0.23 -39.05 18.63
CA PRO A 532 0.79 -38.17 19.20
C PRO A 532 1.51 -38.70 20.45
N LYS A 533 0.86 -39.56 21.25
CA LYS A 533 1.46 -40.18 22.45
C LYS A 533 2.53 -41.24 22.13
N PHE A 534 2.50 -41.84 20.95
CA PHE A 534 3.43 -42.89 20.51
C PHE A 534 4.46 -42.40 19.48
N LEU A 535 4.35 -41.14 19.05
CA LEU A 535 5.21 -40.57 18.03
C LEU A 535 6.58 -40.20 18.62
N ASP A 536 7.66 -40.72 18.02
CA ASP A 536 9.00 -40.23 18.30
C ASP A 536 9.11 -38.74 17.91
N ARG A 537 9.29 -37.88 18.92
CA ARG A 537 9.39 -36.43 18.76
C ARG A 537 10.59 -36.01 17.90
N SER A 538 11.61 -36.86 17.75
CA SER A 538 12.75 -36.58 16.89
C SER A 538 12.34 -36.37 15.42
N LEU A 539 11.28 -37.06 14.96
CA LEU A 539 10.74 -36.94 13.61
C LEU A 539 10.10 -35.57 13.35
N LEU A 540 9.66 -34.88 14.40
CA LEU A 540 9.02 -33.56 14.29
C LEU A 540 10.03 -32.42 14.07
N ARG A 541 11.33 -32.69 14.17
CA ARG A 541 12.38 -31.65 14.13
C ARG A 541 12.33 -30.76 12.90
N TYR A 542 11.99 -31.31 11.74
CA TYR A 542 11.89 -30.59 10.46
C TYR A 542 10.51 -30.78 9.82
N TYR A 543 9.50 -31.00 10.65
CA TYR A 543 8.11 -31.13 10.25
C TYR A 543 7.37 -29.80 10.40
N VAL A 544 6.51 -29.49 9.44
CA VAL A 544 5.64 -28.32 9.47
C VAL A 544 4.23 -28.75 9.04
N GLY A 545 3.25 -28.53 9.92
CA GLY A 545 1.83 -28.54 9.56
C GLY A 545 1.32 -27.10 9.51
N LEU A 546 0.73 -26.69 8.38
CA LEU A 546 0.13 -25.36 8.23
C LEU A 546 -1.08 -25.40 7.30
N PRO A 547 -2.05 -24.47 7.44
CA PRO A 547 -3.12 -24.36 6.46
C PRO A 547 -2.58 -24.21 5.04
N PHE A 548 -3.16 -24.91 4.06
CA PHE A 548 -2.63 -25.01 2.69
C PHE A 548 -2.28 -23.64 2.08
N TYR A 549 -3.09 -22.61 2.36
CA TYR A 549 -2.90 -21.26 1.83
C TYR A 549 -1.70 -20.51 2.43
N LEU A 550 -1.04 -21.06 3.45
CA LEU A 550 0.20 -20.54 4.04
C LEU A 550 1.45 -21.28 3.58
N ALA A 551 1.33 -22.33 2.75
CA ALA A 551 2.45 -23.17 2.35
C ALA A 551 3.65 -22.41 1.75
N PRO A 552 3.46 -21.37 0.92
CA PRO A 552 4.57 -20.56 0.43
C PRO A 552 5.40 -19.85 1.51
N LEU A 553 4.93 -19.76 2.75
CA LEU A 553 5.66 -19.11 3.85
C LEU A 553 6.57 -20.07 4.62
N ALA A 554 6.57 -21.38 4.36
CA ALA A 554 7.27 -22.36 5.18
C ALA A 554 8.77 -22.05 5.32
N MET A 555 9.50 -21.99 4.19
CA MET A 555 10.94 -21.71 4.18
C MET A 555 11.27 -20.31 4.68
N LYS A 556 10.42 -19.32 4.37
CA LYS A 556 10.57 -17.96 4.87
C LYS A 556 10.46 -17.89 6.39
N ARG A 557 9.52 -18.62 6.99
CA ARG A 557 9.34 -18.67 8.45
C ARG A 557 10.54 -19.32 9.14
N TRP A 558 11.03 -20.43 8.59
CA TRP A 558 12.27 -21.05 9.03
C TRP A 558 13.44 -20.08 8.97
N TYR A 559 13.64 -19.39 7.84
CA TYR A 559 14.72 -18.44 7.72
C TYR A 559 14.57 -17.25 8.70
N ASP A 560 13.36 -16.75 8.93
CA ASP A 560 13.09 -15.62 9.82
C ASP A 560 13.47 -15.87 11.29
N GLU A 561 13.73 -17.12 11.70
CA GLU A 561 14.31 -17.46 13.00
C GLU A 561 15.69 -16.83 13.21
N ASN A 562 16.39 -16.44 12.13
CA ASN A 562 17.66 -15.71 12.22
C ASN A 562 17.61 -14.49 13.14
N LYS A 563 16.43 -13.87 13.31
CA LYS A 563 16.24 -12.70 14.17
C LYS A 563 16.55 -12.99 15.64
N LYS A 564 16.53 -14.27 16.03
CA LYS A 564 16.83 -14.76 17.37
C LYS A 564 18.22 -15.43 17.44
N TYR A 565 18.92 -15.57 16.32
CA TYR A 565 20.17 -16.32 16.27
C TYR A 565 21.37 -15.45 16.65
N ASN A 566 22.18 -15.92 17.60
CA ASN A 566 23.46 -15.32 17.95
C ASN A 566 24.60 -16.06 17.23
N TYR A 567 25.31 -15.37 16.34
CA TYR A 567 26.44 -15.94 15.57
C TYR A 567 27.71 -16.21 16.41
N GLU A 568 27.75 -15.78 17.66
CA GLU A 568 28.87 -16.03 18.57
C GLU A 568 28.71 -17.35 19.34
N THR A 569 27.55 -18.00 19.24
CA THR A 569 27.29 -19.27 19.91
C THR A 569 28.11 -20.43 19.31
N ARG A 570 28.53 -21.37 20.17
CA ARG A 570 29.09 -22.68 19.77
C ARG A 570 28.05 -23.81 19.83
N SER A 571 26.85 -23.51 20.30
CA SER A 571 25.78 -24.48 20.59
C SER A 571 24.47 -24.13 19.90
N ALA A 572 23.60 -25.13 19.73
CA ALA A 572 22.25 -24.92 19.20
C ALA A 572 21.45 -23.96 20.10
N ILE A 573 20.67 -23.07 19.49
CA ILE A 573 19.74 -22.19 20.20
C ILE A 573 18.32 -22.65 19.87
N THR A 574 17.54 -22.97 20.90
CA THR A 574 16.15 -23.41 20.75
C THR A 574 15.32 -22.38 19.98
N GLY A 575 14.63 -22.83 18.94
CA GLY A 575 13.82 -22.00 18.05
C GLY A 575 14.61 -21.32 16.92
N THR A 576 15.81 -21.79 16.60
CA THR A 576 16.64 -21.33 15.47
C THR A 576 17.18 -22.47 14.59
N GLU A 577 16.84 -23.71 14.93
CA GLU A 577 17.37 -24.92 14.33
C GLU A 577 16.98 -25.06 12.86
N HIS A 578 15.82 -24.53 12.45
CA HIS A 578 15.43 -24.56 11.05
C HIS A 578 16.27 -23.59 10.23
N PHE A 579 16.43 -22.35 10.72
CA PHE A 579 17.29 -21.36 10.08
C PHE A 579 18.71 -21.90 9.89
N THR A 580 19.34 -22.40 10.95
CA THR A 580 20.71 -22.91 10.89
C THR A 580 20.82 -24.11 9.95
N SER A 581 19.82 -24.98 9.88
CA SER A 581 19.79 -26.12 8.95
C SER A 581 19.77 -25.69 7.48
N MET A 582 18.95 -24.69 7.15
CA MET A 582 18.84 -24.19 5.78
C MET A 582 20.17 -23.65 5.25
N ILE A 583 20.93 -22.94 6.09
CA ILE A 583 22.19 -22.30 5.70
C ILE A 583 23.44 -23.07 6.12
N TRP A 584 23.31 -24.31 6.61
CA TRP A 584 24.44 -25.10 7.08
C TRP A 584 25.41 -25.43 5.94
N LYS A 585 26.66 -24.96 6.04
CA LYS A 585 27.65 -25.01 4.95
C LYS A 585 27.91 -26.41 4.41
N THR A 586 28.05 -27.42 5.25
CA THR A 586 28.38 -28.79 4.80
C THR A 586 27.18 -29.56 4.23
N VAL A 587 25.94 -29.10 4.40
CA VAL A 587 24.76 -29.73 3.77
C VAL A 587 24.87 -29.61 2.25
N LYS A 588 24.69 -30.73 1.55
CA LYS A 588 24.77 -30.83 0.09
C LYS A 588 23.44 -31.21 -0.56
N LYS A 589 22.60 -31.96 0.15
CA LYS A 589 21.38 -32.56 -0.37
C LYS A 589 20.19 -32.24 0.54
N VAL A 590 19.01 -32.15 -0.07
CA VAL A 590 17.74 -31.99 0.63
C VAL A 590 16.69 -32.96 0.06
N GLY A 591 15.75 -33.38 0.87
CA GLY A 591 14.54 -34.12 0.45
C GLY A 591 13.31 -33.47 1.05
N PHE A 592 12.21 -33.47 0.29
CA PHE A 592 10.94 -32.91 0.73
C PHE A 592 9.83 -33.94 0.55
N ALA A 593 9.01 -34.11 1.59
CA ALA A 593 7.74 -34.81 1.49
C ALA A 593 6.61 -33.84 1.81
N VAL A 594 5.56 -33.86 0.99
CA VAL A 594 4.41 -32.94 1.11
C VAL A 594 3.14 -33.76 0.98
N GLU A 595 2.21 -33.59 1.91
CA GLU A 595 0.89 -34.19 1.88
C GLU A 595 -0.13 -33.20 2.43
N GLU A 596 -1.30 -33.08 1.81
CA GLU A 596 -2.39 -32.26 2.35
C GLU A 596 -3.49 -33.16 2.94
N ARG A 597 -3.81 -32.98 4.24
CA ARG A 597 -4.95 -33.60 4.91
C ARG A 597 -5.75 -32.53 5.64
N ASP A 598 -7.08 -32.57 5.52
CA ASP A 598 -7.99 -31.68 6.24
C ASP A 598 -7.62 -30.18 6.15
N GLU A 599 -7.30 -29.71 4.95
CA GLU A 599 -6.90 -28.32 4.66
C GLU A 599 -5.54 -27.90 5.26
N ILE A 600 -4.82 -28.83 5.88
CA ILE A 600 -3.47 -28.67 6.40
C ILE A 600 -2.49 -29.31 5.42
N LEU A 601 -1.54 -28.51 4.95
CA LEU A 601 -0.37 -28.98 4.22
C LEU A 601 0.71 -29.36 5.23
N HIS A 602 1.07 -30.64 5.19
CA HIS A 602 2.10 -31.25 5.99
C HIS A 602 3.38 -31.36 5.16
N LEU A 603 4.50 -30.92 5.72
CA LEU A 603 5.80 -30.88 5.08
C LEU A 603 6.83 -31.49 6.01
N VAL A 604 7.64 -32.43 5.49
CA VAL A 604 8.89 -32.87 6.14
C VAL A 604 10.05 -32.51 5.22
N THR A 605 11.10 -31.93 5.80
CA THR A 605 12.37 -31.68 5.09
C THR A 605 13.50 -32.49 5.70
N VAL A 606 14.28 -33.18 4.88
CA VAL A 606 15.47 -33.93 5.32
C VAL A 606 16.71 -33.31 4.69
N PHE A 607 17.65 -32.86 5.52
CA PHE A 607 18.94 -32.31 5.08
C PHE A 607 20.06 -33.35 5.20
N TYR A 608 20.96 -33.41 4.22
CA TYR A 608 22.10 -34.32 4.24
C TYR A 608 23.40 -33.67 3.73
N PRO A 609 24.57 -33.86 4.39
CA PRO A 609 24.75 -34.46 5.71
C PRO A 609 23.94 -33.76 6.81
N GLN A 610 23.73 -34.41 7.95
CA GLN A 610 22.88 -33.87 9.02
C GLN A 610 23.41 -32.54 9.56
N PRO A 611 22.60 -31.46 9.60
CA PRO A 611 23.01 -30.17 10.15
C PRO A 611 22.86 -30.13 11.67
N ASN A 612 23.24 -28.99 12.27
CA ASN A 612 23.10 -28.72 13.71
C ASN A 612 23.85 -29.70 14.60
N ILE A 613 25.02 -30.14 14.14
CA ILE A 613 25.94 -30.94 14.93
C ILE A 613 26.59 -30.01 15.98
N PRO A 614 26.62 -30.37 17.27
CA PRO A 614 27.30 -29.60 18.30
C PRO A 614 28.73 -29.22 17.91
N LEU A 615 29.21 -28.06 18.39
CA LEU A 615 30.56 -27.53 18.13
C LEU A 615 30.88 -27.12 16.68
N LEU A 616 30.02 -27.46 15.70
CA LEU A 616 30.24 -27.16 14.28
C LEU A 616 29.49 -25.89 13.78
N PHE A 617 28.81 -25.15 14.67
CA PHE A 617 28.02 -23.97 14.29
C PHE A 617 28.87 -22.85 13.69
N LYS A 618 30.01 -22.52 14.30
CA LYS A 618 30.88 -21.42 13.85
C LYS A 618 31.40 -21.60 12.41
N THR A 619 31.66 -22.85 12.00
CA THR A 619 32.18 -23.18 10.66
C THR A 619 31.08 -23.34 9.62
N ASN A 620 29.83 -23.57 10.05
CA ASN A 620 28.72 -23.89 9.15
C ASN A 620 27.65 -22.81 9.02
N VAL A 621 27.46 -21.96 10.02
CA VAL A 621 26.41 -20.94 10.05
C VAL A 621 27.05 -19.57 9.89
N LEU A 622 27.28 -19.19 8.63
CA LEU A 622 27.99 -17.95 8.29
C LEU A 622 27.06 -16.74 8.36
N LYS A 623 27.60 -15.57 8.73
CA LYS A 623 26.85 -14.30 8.66
C LYS A 623 26.54 -13.97 7.20
N ARG A 624 25.36 -13.37 6.97
CA ARG A 624 24.96 -12.89 5.64
C ARG A 624 25.99 -11.88 5.11
N GLN A 625 26.45 -12.07 3.89
CA GLN A 625 27.30 -11.12 3.19
C GLN A 625 26.47 -9.89 2.81
N ILE A 626 26.80 -8.73 3.37
CA ILE A 626 26.23 -7.46 2.93
C ILE A 626 27.07 -7.01 1.75
N ALA A 627 26.69 -7.40 0.54
CA ALA A 627 27.27 -6.80 -0.65
C ALA A 627 26.91 -5.31 -0.65
N TYR A 628 27.91 -4.44 -0.47
CA TYR A 628 27.85 -3.07 -0.96
C TYR A 628 27.72 -3.18 -2.48
N ILE A 629 26.49 -3.13 -2.97
CA ILE A 629 26.25 -2.94 -4.40
C ILE A 629 26.65 -1.49 -4.65
N GLY A 630 27.90 -1.31 -5.12
CA GLY A 630 28.44 -0.04 -5.62
C GLY A 630 27.58 0.53 -6.74
#